data_AF-A0A4Q6BRJ6-F1
#
_entry.id   AF-A0A4Q6BRJ6-F1
#
_cell.length_a   1.000
_cell.length_b   1.000
_cell.length_c   1.000
_cell.angle_alpha   90.00
_cell.angle_beta   90.00
_cell.angle_gamma   90.00
#
_symmetry.space_group_name_H-M   'P 1'
#
loop_
_entity.id
_entity.type
_entity.pdbx_description
1 polymer ?
#
loop_
_entity_poly.entity_id
_entity_poly.type
_entity_poly.pdbx_seq_one_letter_code
_entity_poly.pdbx_strand_id
1 'polypeptide(L)'
;MSENFPVEYVSWLALNEVCGDAESLGFGIEMCETWKSFAVFLSDLGSRPSEHHTLVRINAALGYTPGNCVWFEASCEPLAA
;
A
#
# COMPACT_ATOMS: atom_id res chain seq x y z
N MET A 1 21.72 -6.84 -11.55
CA MET A 1 20.55 -7.59 -12.04
C MET A 1 19.34 -6.81 -11.55
N SER A 2 18.91 -5.82 -12.31
CA SER A 2 17.72 -5.02 -11.98
C SER A 2 16.55 -5.69 -12.66
N GLU A 3 16.11 -6.81 -12.08
CA GLU A 3 14.80 -7.37 -12.42
C GLU A 3 13.77 -6.29 -12.11
N ASN A 4 13.04 -5.89 -13.15
CA ASN A 4 12.02 -4.86 -13.12
C ASN A 4 10.79 -5.41 -12.37
N PHE A 5 10.89 -5.54 -11.05
CA PHE A 5 9.76 -5.89 -10.22
C PHE A 5 8.69 -4.82 -10.40
N PRO A 6 7.43 -5.22 -10.60
CA PRO A 6 6.38 -4.27 -10.84
C PRO A 6 6.21 -3.46 -9.56
N VAL A 7 6.02 -2.16 -9.72
CA VAL A 7 6.17 -1.21 -8.63
C VAL A 7 5.19 -1.43 -7.48
N GLU A 8 4.07 -2.12 -7.74
CA GLU A 8 3.11 -2.50 -6.70
C GLU A 8 3.71 -3.54 -5.74
N TYR A 9 4.63 -4.38 -6.22
CA TYR A 9 5.32 -5.38 -5.40
C TYR A 9 6.19 -4.72 -4.33
N VAL A 10 6.81 -3.57 -4.64
CA VAL A 10 7.58 -2.80 -3.66
C VAL A 10 6.67 -2.23 -2.57
N SER A 11 5.49 -1.71 -2.95
CA SER A 11 4.50 -1.25 -1.98
C SER A 11 3.98 -2.39 -1.10
N TRP A 12 3.73 -3.56 -1.69
CA TRP A 12 3.31 -4.75 -0.96
C TRP A 12 4.38 -5.25 0.03
N LEU A 13 5.65 -5.28 -0.39
CA LEU A 13 6.77 -5.64 0.49
C LEU A 13 6.88 -4.70 1.70
N ALA A 14 6.81 -3.39 1.47
CA ALA A 14 6.85 -2.39 2.54
C ALA A 14 5.69 -2.59 3.53
N LEU A 15 4.50 -2.90 3.01
CA LEU A 15 3.33 -3.16 3.82
C LEU A 15 3.47 -4.43 4.67
N ASN A 16 4.06 -5.49 4.10
CA ASN A 16 4.30 -6.75 4.79
C ASN A 16 5.37 -6.59 5.89
N GLU A 17 6.39 -5.76 5.66
CA GLU A 17 7.39 -5.39 6.67
C GLU A 17 6.75 -4.62 7.82
N VAL A 18 5.95 -3.59 7.52
CA VAL A 18 5.24 -2.79 8.53
C VAL A 18 4.23 -3.65 9.31
N CYS A 19 3.51 -4.55 8.64
CA CYS A 19 2.56 -5.46 9.30
C CYS A 19 3.26 -6.55 10.11
N GLY A 20 4.43 -7.02 9.67
CA GLY A 20 5.24 -8.01 10.40
C GLY A 20 5.80 -7.45 11.70
N ASP A 21 6.11 -6.16 11.74
CA ASP A 21 6.55 -5.42 12.93
C ASP A 21 5.40 -4.63 13.61
N ALA A 22 4.14 -4.83 13.20
CA ALA A 22 3.01 -4.04 13.70
C ALA A 22 2.77 -4.18 15.21
N GLU A 23 3.19 -5.30 15.80
CA GLU A 23 3.15 -5.50 17.25
C GLU A 23 4.17 -4.61 17.98
N SER A 24 5.31 -4.31 17.33
CA SER A 24 6.42 -3.50 17.87
C SER A 24 6.16 -1.99 17.74
N LEU A 25 5.51 -1.55 16.66
CA LEU A 25 5.26 -0.12 16.39
C LEU A 25 4.04 0.46 17.12
N GLY A 26 3.29 -0.34 17.89
CA GLY A 26 2.24 0.14 18.79
C GLY A 26 1.01 0.77 18.11
N PHE A 27 0.86 0.60 16.79
CA PHE A 27 -0.28 1.15 16.05
C PHE A 27 -1.47 0.19 15.92
N GLY A 28 -1.30 -1.10 16.20
CA GLY A 28 -2.39 -2.09 16.09
C GLY A 28 -2.99 -2.21 14.69
N ILE A 29 -2.21 -1.90 13.65
CA ILE A 29 -2.68 -1.89 12.27
C ILE A 29 -2.45 -3.28 11.68
N GLU A 30 -3.47 -4.11 11.71
CA GLU A 30 -3.45 -5.43 11.09
C GLU A 30 -3.69 -5.31 9.58
N MET A 31 -2.93 -6.07 8.78
CA MET A 31 -3.24 -6.30 7.37
C MET A 31 -4.23 -7.45 7.25
N CYS A 32 -5.17 -7.34 6.31
CA CYS A 32 -6.04 -8.45 5.95
C CYS A 32 -5.23 -9.69 5.55
N GLU A 33 -5.61 -10.87 6.05
CA GLU A 33 -4.89 -12.11 5.79
C GLU A 33 -4.79 -12.45 4.30
N THR A 34 -5.79 -12.02 3.53
CA THR A 34 -5.85 -12.20 2.08
C THR A 34 -4.74 -11.42 1.36
N TRP A 35 -4.34 -10.27 1.91
CA TRP A 35 -3.27 -9.44 1.36
C TRP A 35 -1.86 -9.97 1.64
N LYS A 36 -1.72 -11.08 2.38
CA LYS A 36 -0.46 -11.85 2.43
C LYS A 36 -0.10 -12.44 1.06
N SER A 37 -1.05 -12.51 0.13
CA SER A 37 -0.80 -12.89 -1.27
C SER A 37 -0.80 -11.66 -2.16
N PHE A 38 0.34 -11.37 -2.81
CA PHE A 38 0.46 -10.26 -3.76
C PHE A 38 -0.62 -10.30 -4.86
N ALA A 39 -0.99 -11.48 -5.34
CA ALA A 39 -2.04 -11.63 -6.35
C ALA A 39 -3.41 -11.10 -5.89
N VAL A 40 -3.74 -11.29 -4.61
CA VAL A 40 -5.02 -10.81 -4.04
C VAL A 40 -4.94 -9.32 -3.79
N PHE A 41 -3.83 -8.83 -3.24
CA PHE A 41 -3.55 -7.40 -3.11
C PHE A 41 -3.71 -6.66 -4.44
N LEU A 42 -3.12 -7.20 -5.52
CA LEU A 42 -3.23 -6.63 -6.85
C LEU A 42 -4.64 -6.72 -7.42
N SER A 43 -5.38 -7.79 -7.15
CA SER A 43 -6.78 -7.93 -7.59
C SER A 43 -7.72 -6.96 -6.88
N ASP A 44 -7.45 -6.66 -5.60
CA ASP A 44 -8.28 -5.78 -4.77
C ASP A 44 -8.01 -4.29 -5.05
N LEU A 45 -6.73 -3.88 -5.06
CA LEU A 45 -6.33 -2.49 -5.27
C LEU A 45 -6.16 -2.12 -6.74
N GLY A 46 -5.90 -3.10 -7.60
CA GLY A 46 -5.49 -2.89 -8.98
C GLY A 46 -4.05 -2.44 -9.12
N SER A 47 -3.61 -2.36 -10.38
CA SER A 47 -2.28 -1.87 -10.73
C SER A 47 -2.11 -0.40 -10.36
N ARG A 48 -0.95 -0.09 -9.81
CA ARG A 48 -0.56 1.26 -9.46
C ARG A 48 -0.49 2.13 -10.72
N PRO A 49 -1.31 3.18 -10.85
CA PRO A 49 -1.44 3.92 -12.10
C PRO A 49 -0.21 4.76 -12.46
N SER A 50 0.59 5.19 -11.47
CA SER A 50 1.86 5.91 -11.71
C SER A 50 2.82 5.76 -10.54
N GLU A 51 4.10 6.05 -10.78
CA GLU A 51 5.14 5.82 -9.78
C GLU A 51 5.10 6.73 -8.55
N HIS A 52 4.42 7.87 -8.70
CA HIS A 52 4.13 8.85 -7.66
C HIS A 52 2.92 8.47 -6.79
N HIS A 53 2.21 7.38 -7.14
CA HIS A 53 1.17 6.87 -6.28
C HIS A 53 1.76 6.05 -5.13
N THR A 54 1.23 6.28 -3.95
CA THR A 54 1.57 5.58 -2.71
C THR A 54 0.29 4.98 -2.12
N LEU A 55 0.42 3.87 -1.43
CA LEU A 55 -0.73 3.25 -0.78
C LEU A 55 -1.05 4.01 0.50
N VAL A 56 -2.24 4.58 0.58
CA VAL A 56 -2.72 5.28 1.77
C VAL A 56 -3.97 4.61 2.33
N ARG A 57 -4.16 4.77 3.63
CA ARG A 57 -5.38 4.33 4.32
C ARG A 57 -6.39 5.47 4.34
N ILE A 58 -7.64 5.18 4.00
CA ILE A 58 -8.76 6.12 4.07
C ILE A 58 -9.06 6.45 5.53
N ASN A 59 -9.14 5.43 6.39
CA ASN A 59 -9.37 5.56 7.81
C ASN A 59 -8.16 5.06 8.61
N ALA A 60 -7.53 5.96 9.36
CA ALA A 60 -6.38 5.66 10.20
C ALA A 60 -6.70 4.75 11.41
N ALA A 61 -7.97 4.67 11.82
CA ALA A 61 -8.44 3.79 12.89
C ALA A 61 -8.67 2.34 12.42
N LEU A 62 -8.60 2.08 11.10
CA LEU A 62 -8.78 0.77 10.52
C LEU A 62 -7.45 0.24 9.94
N GLY A 63 -7.37 -1.09 9.85
CA GLY A 63 -6.26 -1.85 9.28
C GLY A 63 -6.09 -1.68 7.77
N TYR A 64 -5.13 -2.40 7.19
CA TYR A 64 -4.97 -2.47 5.74
C TYR A 64 -5.95 -3.49 5.14
N THR A 65 -6.97 -2.98 4.45
CA THR A 65 -8.05 -3.78 3.86
C THR A 65 -8.45 -3.20 2.50
N PRO A 66 -9.03 -4.01 1.59
CA PRO A 66 -9.40 -3.55 0.25
C PRO A 66 -10.40 -2.40 0.21
N GLY A 67 -11.26 -2.29 1.24
CA GLY A 67 -12.19 -1.15 1.36
C GLY A 67 -11.60 0.07 2.07
N ASN A 68 -10.42 -0.04 2.68
CA ASN A 68 -9.81 1.03 3.49
C ASN A 68 -8.49 1.55 2.89
N CYS A 69 -7.99 1.00 1.80
CA CYS A 69 -6.76 1.49 1.17
C CYS A 69 -6.99 1.84 -0.28
N VAL A 70 -6.29 2.89 -0.73
CA VAL A 70 -6.37 3.39 -2.10
C VAL A 70 -5.00 3.86 -2.56
N TRP A 71 -4.78 3.83 -3.87
CA TRP A 71 -3.65 4.51 -4.48
C TRP A 71 -3.88 6.01 -4.42
N PHE A 72 -3.01 6.72 -3.73
CA PHE A 72 -3.03 8.17 -3.66
C PHE A 72 -1.79 8.72 -4.33
N GLU A 73 -1.99 9.52 -5.36
CA GLU A 73 -0.91 10.30 -5.92
C GLU A 73 -0.57 11.40 -4.92
N ALA A 74 0.64 11.35 -4.37
CA ALA A 74 1.21 12.52 -3.72
C ALA A 74 1.63 13.49 -4.84
N SER A 75 0.64 14.01 -5.59
CA SER A 75 0.91 14.98 -6.63
C SER A 75 1.36 16.26 -5.94
N CYS A 76 2.65 16.51 -6.04
CA CYS A 76 3.15 17.86 -5.97
C CYS A 76 2.72 18.54 -7.27
N GLU A 77 1.48 19.02 -7.31
CA GLU A 77 1.15 20.06 -8.28
C GLU A 77 1.88 21.33 -7.80
N PRO A 78 2.85 21.88 -8.55
CA PRO A 78 3.19 23.27 -8.33
C PRO A 78 1.92 24.06 -8.66
N LEU A 79 1.38 24.75 -7.65
CA LEU A 79 0.33 25.77 -7.81
C LEU A 79 0.51 26.51 -9.13
N ALA A 80 -0.35 26.21 -10.11
CA ALA A 80 -0.45 26.92 -11.36
C ALA A 80 -1.89 27.43 -11.50
N ALA A 81 -2.17 28.55 -10.82
CA ALA A 81 -3.06 29.63 -11.26
C ALA A 81 -3.04 30.77 -10.22
#